data_AF-A0A5E4R692-F1
#
_entry.id   AF-A0A5E4R692-F1
#
_cell.length_a   1.000
_cell.length_b   1.000
_cell.length_c   1.000
_cell.angle_alpha   90.00
_cell.angle_beta   90.00
_cell.angle_gamma   90.00
#
_symmetry.space_group_name_H-M   'P 1'
#
loop_
_entity.id
_entity.type
_entity.pdbx_description
1 polymer ?
#
loop_
_entity_poly.entity_id
_entity_poly.type
_entity_poly.pdbx_seq_one_letter_code
_entity_poly.pdbx_strand_id
1 'polypeptide(L)'
;MGAKKKKEAAKLKAEEEARKVAKREELRREMAAQALKRGELDKNWRELMLKIKEPVFRQDIEVLWHVFDRVYDKKDHLINCTMKLMNVAEDQFQRTIASFCDTIDTMINKFLAEMEELSQNNNIKTKNLLKLGQHEATRIMTDHVAAETHLQLLIFHGHTTADTEVWAKRGENLVKEDEERNKYANDRENLRSYLENNLNTMWDEYKAVLKTYVTETAENQKRVRKLRRKENLMADVIASQAKKIANSDDLLRRLRTELGAYESGTKQAVFRDRRDRHRAACFNLKKGMIDGCALDERQLTLLVKESDDTLEWLRAAHKKGEKILRLAALCRRYETQREKVMPYGSNLPHPPVESKVCVRKQNSEDALVTNAMASTSGLTRLWQKVAKADLSRKALWREKSLLEEENALIIRKVQEYQEGQFQPESNTKCLCTREGKKKYSHPVAIDGGLEMAKYF
;
A
#
# COMPACT_ATOMS: atom_id res chain seq x y z
N MET A 1 -103.53 -30.31 -102.95
CA MET A 1 -102.55 -31.39 -102.65
C MET A 1 -101.34 -30.94 -101.81
N GLY A 2 -101.39 -29.82 -101.05
CA GLY A 2 -100.23 -29.29 -100.30
C GLY A 2 -100.17 -29.58 -98.79
N ALA A 3 -101.22 -30.16 -98.18
CA ALA A 3 -101.33 -30.27 -96.72
C ALA A 3 -100.93 -31.65 -96.14
N LYS A 4 -100.97 -32.73 -96.94
CA LYS A 4 -100.63 -34.10 -96.47
C LYS A 4 -99.11 -34.32 -96.35
N LYS A 5 -98.31 -33.84 -97.32
CA LYS A 5 -96.84 -33.94 -97.30
C LYS A 5 -96.17 -33.08 -96.22
N LYS A 6 -96.79 -31.96 -95.80
CA LYS A 6 -96.30 -31.14 -94.67
C LYS A 6 -96.57 -31.79 -93.30
N LYS A 7 -97.66 -32.55 -93.13
CA LYS A 7 -97.94 -33.29 -91.89
C LYS A 7 -97.03 -34.51 -91.70
N GLU A 8 -96.70 -35.24 -92.77
CA GLU A 8 -95.75 -36.36 -92.69
C GLU A 8 -94.30 -35.87 -92.49
N ALA A 9 -93.86 -34.82 -93.17
CA ALA A 9 -92.54 -34.24 -92.94
C ALA A 9 -92.40 -33.59 -91.55
N ALA A 10 -93.48 -33.02 -91.00
CA ALA A 10 -93.49 -32.50 -89.63
C ALA A 10 -93.52 -33.63 -88.58
N LYS A 11 -94.21 -34.75 -88.84
CA LYS A 11 -94.15 -35.94 -87.98
C LYS A 11 -92.76 -36.56 -87.98
N LEU A 12 -92.13 -36.72 -89.15
CA LEU A 12 -90.74 -37.23 -89.26
C LEU A 12 -89.74 -36.31 -88.56
N LYS A 13 -89.87 -34.98 -88.70
CA LYS A 13 -89.03 -34.03 -87.96
C LYS A 13 -89.28 -34.05 -86.45
N ALA A 14 -90.53 -34.16 -86.01
CA ALA A 14 -90.86 -34.27 -84.59
C ALA A 14 -90.35 -35.60 -83.99
N GLU A 15 -90.36 -36.68 -84.76
CA GLU A 15 -89.83 -37.99 -84.38
C GLU A 15 -88.30 -37.99 -84.34
N GLU A 16 -87.64 -37.31 -85.28
CA GLU A 16 -86.19 -37.06 -85.25
C GLU A 16 -85.77 -36.14 -84.10
N GLU A 17 -86.55 -35.11 -83.79
CA GLU A 17 -86.31 -34.20 -82.66
C GLU A 17 -86.56 -34.91 -81.33
N ALA A 18 -87.61 -35.72 -81.20
CA ALA A 18 -87.85 -36.56 -80.04
C ALA A 18 -86.71 -37.57 -79.85
N ARG A 19 -86.18 -38.16 -80.93
CA ARG A 19 -85.00 -39.04 -80.89
C ARG A 19 -83.73 -38.29 -80.47
N LYS A 20 -83.56 -37.03 -80.89
CA LYS A 20 -82.44 -36.18 -80.46
C LYS A 20 -82.57 -35.75 -78.99
N VAL A 21 -83.77 -35.45 -78.51
CA VAL A 21 -84.04 -35.11 -77.10
C VAL A 21 -83.82 -36.34 -76.22
N ALA A 22 -84.32 -37.52 -76.61
CA ALA A 22 -84.06 -38.78 -75.91
C ALA A 22 -82.56 -39.09 -75.83
N LYS A 23 -81.81 -38.95 -76.93
CA LYS A 23 -80.35 -39.08 -76.93
C LYS A 23 -79.64 -38.05 -76.05
N ARG A 24 -80.12 -36.80 -75.98
CA ARG A 24 -79.57 -35.76 -75.10
C ARG A 24 -79.86 -36.04 -73.64
N GLU A 25 -81.03 -36.56 -73.31
CA GLU A 25 -81.37 -36.98 -71.94
C GLU A 25 -80.59 -38.21 -71.51
N GLU A 26 -80.40 -39.18 -72.41
CA GLU A 26 -79.54 -40.33 -72.20
C GLU A 26 -78.09 -39.88 -71.96
N LEU A 27 -77.56 -38.99 -72.80
CA LEU A 27 -76.24 -38.39 -72.60
C LEU A 27 -76.15 -37.59 -71.28
N ARG A 28 -77.19 -36.84 -70.89
CA ARG A 28 -77.22 -36.14 -69.59
C ARG A 28 -77.25 -37.11 -68.42
N ARG A 29 -78.01 -38.21 -68.52
CA ARG A 29 -78.03 -39.28 -67.51
C ARG A 29 -76.66 -39.95 -67.41
N GLU A 30 -76.00 -40.20 -68.54
CA GLU A 30 -74.64 -40.72 -68.57
C GLU A 30 -73.63 -39.74 -67.98
N MET A 31 -73.70 -38.44 -68.31
CA MET A 31 -72.83 -37.41 -67.72
C MET A 31 -73.06 -37.25 -66.21
N ALA A 32 -74.31 -37.29 -65.75
CA ALA A 32 -74.63 -37.23 -64.33
C ALA A 32 -74.13 -38.49 -63.59
N ALA A 33 -74.30 -39.67 -64.20
CA ALA A 33 -73.75 -40.92 -63.68
C ALA A 33 -72.21 -40.91 -63.68
N GLN A 34 -71.57 -40.33 -64.70
CA GLN A 34 -70.12 -40.15 -64.75
C GLN A 34 -69.62 -39.12 -63.72
N ALA A 35 -70.36 -38.05 -63.45
CA ALA A 35 -70.02 -37.08 -62.41
C ALA A 35 -70.13 -37.70 -61.01
N LEU A 36 -71.14 -38.53 -60.77
CA LEU A 36 -71.31 -39.26 -59.52
C LEU A 36 -70.19 -40.30 -59.35
N LYS A 37 -69.88 -41.08 -60.39
CA LYS A 37 -68.71 -41.98 -60.42
C LYS A 37 -67.39 -41.24 -60.25
N ARG A 38 -67.24 -40.03 -60.79
CA ARG A 38 -66.05 -39.19 -60.59
C ARG A 38 -65.92 -38.73 -59.13
N GLY A 39 -67.03 -38.31 -58.51
CA GLY A 39 -67.04 -37.96 -57.08
C GLY A 39 -66.73 -39.15 -56.18
N GLU A 40 -67.20 -40.36 -56.52
CA GLU A 40 -66.82 -41.60 -55.86
C GLU A 40 -65.34 -41.93 -56.04
N LEU A 41 -64.81 -41.77 -57.27
CA LEU A 41 -63.38 -41.93 -57.54
C LEU A 41 -62.53 -40.91 -56.77
N ASP A 42 -62.94 -39.65 -56.68
CA ASP A 42 -62.24 -38.62 -55.91
C ASP A 42 -62.27 -38.90 -54.40
N LYS A 43 -63.40 -39.38 -53.87
CA LYS A 43 -63.49 -39.84 -52.47
C LYS A 43 -62.59 -41.04 -52.23
N ASN A 44 -62.66 -42.06 -53.07
CA ASN A 44 -61.80 -43.23 -52.99
C ASN A 44 -60.32 -42.85 -53.12
N TRP A 45 -59.99 -41.89 -53.98
CA TRP A 45 -58.62 -41.41 -54.14
C TRP A 45 -58.13 -40.64 -52.92
N ARG A 46 -58.97 -39.79 -52.31
CA ARG A 46 -58.65 -39.11 -51.03
C ARG A 46 -58.50 -40.11 -49.89
N GLU A 47 -59.38 -41.10 -49.79
CA GLU A 47 -59.28 -42.17 -48.80
C GLU A 47 -58.02 -43.01 -48.99
N LEU A 48 -57.69 -43.37 -50.23
CA LEU A 48 -56.46 -44.09 -50.54
C LEU A 48 -55.22 -43.23 -50.23
N MET A 49 -55.24 -41.94 -50.58
CA MET A 49 -54.17 -41.00 -50.26
C MET A 49 -54.01 -40.79 -48.75
N LEU A 50 -55.11 -40.72 -48.00
CA LEU A 50 -55.09 -40.66 -46.53
C LEU A 50 -54.50 -41.95 -45.96
N LYS A 51 -54.92 -43.13 -46.42
CA LYS A 51 -54.35 -44.41 -45.98
C LYS A 51 -52.85 -44.52 -46.29
N ILE A 52 -52.38 -43.93 -47.38
CA ILE A 52 -50.94 -43.90 -47.73
C ILE A 52 -50.18 -42.86 -46.89
N LYS A 53 -50.77 -41.68 -46.61
CA LYS A 53 -50.09 -40.56 -45.93
C LYS A 53 -50.16 -40.63 -44.41
N GLU A 54 -51.23 -41.18 -43.83
CA GLU A 54 -51.39 -41.36 -42.38
C GLU A 54 -50.20 -42.07 -41.70
N PRO A 55 -49.69 -43.22 -42.21
CA PRO A 55 -48.52 -43.85 -41.60
C PRO A 55 -47.26 -43.00 -41.74
N VAL A 56 -47.12 -42.24 -42.84
CA VAL A 56 -45.99 -41.31 -43.04
C VAL A 56 -46.03 -40.18 -42.01
N PHE A 57 -47.21 -39.57 -41.79
CA PHE A 57 -47.36 -38.54 -40.77
C PHE A 57 -47.13 -39.08 -39.35
N ARG A 58 -47.57 -40.31 -39.03
CA ARG A 58 -47.25 -40.94 -37.75
C ARG A 58 -45.74 -41.08 -37.57
N GLN A 59 -45.07 -41.57 -38.60
CA GLN A 59 -43.62 -41.74 -38.58
C GLN A 59 -42.88 -40.40 -38.46
N ASP A 60 -43.33 -39.35 -39.16
CA ASP A 60 -42.76 -38.00 -39.06
C ASP A 60 -42.96 -37.41 -37.65
N ILE A 61 -44.14 -37.60 -37.04
CA ILE A 61 -44.43 -37.17 -35.66
C ILE A 61 -43.54 -37.93 -34.66
N GLU A 62 -43.34 -39.23 -34.86
CA GLU A 62 -42.48 -40.06 -34.00
C GLU A 62 -41.01 -39.65 -34.13
N VAL A 63 -40.53 -39.41 -35.36
CA VAL A 63 -39.18 -38.86 -35.59
C VAL A 63 -39.03 -37.49 -34.95
N LEU A 64 -40.01 -36.59 -35.12
CA LEU A 64 -40.02 -35.28 -34.46
C LEU A 64 -39.98 -35.42 -32.94
N TRP A 65 -40.77 -36.32 -32.38
CA TRP A 65 -40.81 -36.59 -30.95
C TRP A 65 -39.44 -37.05 -30.43
N HIS A 66 -38.81 -38.04 -31.07
CA HIS A 66 -37.46 -38.48 -30.69
C HIS A 66 -36.39 -37.40 -30.85
N VAL A 67 -36.51 -36.55 -31.87
CA VAL A 67 -35.59 -35.40 -32.05
C VAL A 67 -35.78 -34.39 -30.93
N PHE A 68 -37.03 -34.06 -30.57
CA PHE A 68 -37.32 -33.16 -29.45
C PHE A 68 -36.83 -33.71 -28.13
N ASP A 69 -37.07 -34.99 -27.84
CA ASP A 69 -36.65 -35.66 -26.61
C ASP A 69 -35.12 -35.63 -26.47
N ARG A 70 -34.40 -35.96 -27.55
CA ARG A 70 -32.92 -35.86 -27.58
C ARG A 70 -32.41 -34.43 -27.39
N VAL A 71 -33.10 -33.43 -27.94
CA VAL A 71 -32.73 -32.02 -27.75
C VAL A 71 -33.02 -31.58 -26.32
N TYR A 72 -34.14 -32.05 -25.75
CA TYR A 72 -34.51 -31.80 -24.37
C TYR A 72 -33.46 -32.38 -23.41
N ASP A 73 -33.10 -33.66 -23.55
CA ASP A 73 -32.05 -34.31 -22.75
C ASP A 73 -30.70 -33.60 -22.84
N LYS A 74 -30.31 -33.17 -24.05
CA LYS A 74 -29.06 -32.39 -24.23
C LYS A 74 -29.12 -31.05 -23.52
N LYS A 75 -30.26 -30.35 -23.60
CA LYS A 75 -30.45 -29.07 -22.91
C LYS A 75 -30.46 -29.27 -21.40
N ASP A 76 -31.16 -30.29 -20.90
CA ASP A 76 -31.21 -30.60 -19.47
C ASP A 76 -29.83 -30.99 -18.94
N HIS A 77 -29.08 -31.79 -19.69
CA HIS A 77 -27.70 -32.11 -19.35
C HIS A 77 -26.80 -30.86 -19.34
N LEU A 78 -26.94 -29.97 -20.32
CA LEU A 78 -26.20 -28.71 -20.35
C LEU A 78 -26.58 -27.82 -19.16
N ILE A 79 -27.87 -27.68 -18.84
CA ILE A 79 -28.34 -26.92 -17.68
C ILE A 79 -27.75 -27.49 -16.39
N ASN A 80 -27.84 -28.81 -16.18
CA ASN A 80 -27.28 -29.48 -15.01
C ASN A 80 -25.75 -29.33 -14.92
N CYS A 81 -25.03 -29.41 -16.03
CA CYS A 81 -23.59 -29.16 -16.08
C CYS A 81 -23.27 -27.69 -15.74
N THR A 82 -24.02 -26.73 -16.29
CA THR A 82 -23.82 -25.31 -15.98
C THR A 82 -24.12 -24.98 -14.52
N MET A 83 -25.18 -25.54 -13.93
CA MET A 83 -25.47 -25.39 -12.50
C MET A 83 -24.34 -25.94 -11.63
N LYS A 84 -23.81 -27.13 -11.96
CA LYS A 84 -22.66 -27.70 -11.23
C LYS A 84 -21.42 -26.81 -11.32
N LEU A 85 -21.11 -26.30 -12.50
CA LEU A 85 -19.98 -25.39 -12.71
C LEU A 85 -20.19 -24.07 -11.95
N MET A 86 -21.41 -23.56 -11.90
CA MET A 86 -21.76 -22.35 -11.14
C MET A 86 -21.56 -22.57 -9.63
N ASN A 87 -22.01 -23.70 -9.09
CA ASN A 87 -21.79 -24.03 -7.67
C ASN A 87 -20.30 -24.17 -7.34
N VAL A 88 -19.51 -24.80 -8.22
CA VAL A 88 -18.05 -24.89 -8.03
C VAL A 88 -17.39 -23.52 -8.10
N ALA A 89 -17.83 -22.64 -8.99
CA ALA A 89 -17.31 -21.28 -9.06
C ALA A 89 -17.65 -20.50 -7.78
N GLU A 90 -18.88 -20.59 -7.29
CA GLU A 90 -19.31 -19.97 -6.03
C GLU A 90 -18.49 -20.47 -4.84
N ASP A 91 -18.29 -21.79 -4.70
CA ASP A 91 -17.43 -22.37 -3.67
C ASP A 91 -15.98 -21.85 -3.76
N GLN A 92 -15.45 -21.69 -4.97
CA GLN A 92 -14.12 -21.12 -5.18
C GLN A 92 -14.06 -19.65 -4.77
N PHE A 93 -15.08 -18.86 -5.11
CA PHE A 93 -15.17 -17.46 -4.69
C PHE A 93 -15.24 -17.33 -3.17
N GLN A 94 -16.10 -18.11 -2.51
CA GLN A 94 -16.22 -18.08 -1.05
C GLN A 94 -14.92 -18.48 -0.35
N ARG A 95 -14.24 -19.53 -0.83
CA ARG A 95 -12.92 -19.93 -0.27
C ARG A 95 -11.86 -18.87 -0.47
N THR A 96 -11.89 -18.16 -1.60
CA THR A 96 -10.95 -17.08 -1.89
C THR A 96 -11.20 -15.87 -0.98
N ILE A 97 -12.46 -15.53 -0.74
CA ILE A 97 -12.82 -14.47 0.21
C ILE A 97 -12.39 -14.85 1.64
N ALA A 98 -12.69 -16.09 2.07
CA ALA A 98 -12.29 -16.57 3.38
C ALA A 98 -10.75 -16.53 3.57
N SER A 99 -9.98 -16.98 2.57
CA SER A 99 -8.52 -16.92 2.65
C SER A 99 -7.97 -15.50 2.66
N PHE A 100 -8.62 -14.56 1.96
CA PHE A 100 -8.27 -13.15 2.05
C PHE A 100 -8.59 -12.55 3.42
N CYS A 101 -9.75 -12.86 4.00
CA CYS A 101 -10.10 -12.44 5.36
C CYS A 101 -9.07 -12.98 6.37
N ASP A 102 -8.72 -14.27 6.31
CA ASP A 102 -7.69 -14.87 7.18
C ASP A 102 -6.33 -14.18 7.01
N THR A 103 -5.95 -13.84 5.78
CA THR A 103 -4.69 -13.14 5.49
C THR A 103 -4.70 -11.72 6.07
N ILE A 104 -5.83 -11.02 5.97
CA ILE A 104 -5.99 -9.68 6.56
C ILE A 104 -5.98 -9.77 8.08
N ASP A 105 -6.68 -10.72 8.68
CA ASP A 105 -6.74 -10.89 10.13
C ASP A 105 -5.37 -11.26 10.71
N THR A 106 -4.62 -12.15 10.05
CA THR A 106 -3.24 -12.46 10.47
C THR A 106 -2.33 -11.25 10.38
N MET A 107 -2.48 -10.41 9.34
CA MET A 107 -1.73 -9.16 9.19
C MET A 107 -2.10 -8.15 10.30
N ILE A 108 -3.40 -7.97 10.57
CA ILE A 108 -3.88 -7.08 11.64
C ILE A 108 -3.33 -7.53 13.00
N ASN A 109 -3.42 -8.83 13.31
CA ASN A 109 -2.93 -9.37 14.58
C ASN A 109 -1.41 -9.18 14.73
N LYS A 110 -0.65 -9.34 13.64
CA LYS A 110 0.80 -9.07 13.65
C LYS A 110 1.09 -7.59 13.92
N PHE A 111 0.39 -6.68 13.25
CA PHE A 111 0.56 -5.25 13.50
C PHE A 111 0.17 -4.84 14.92
N LEU A 112 -0.90 -5.42 15.46
CA LEU A 112 -1.30 -5.17 16.85
C LEU A 112 -0.22 -5.65 17.83
N ALA A 113 0.36 -6.83 17.62
CA ALA A 113 1.44 -7.35 18.45
C ALA A 113 2.70 -6.48 18.37
N GLU A 114 3.10 -6.04 17.17
CA GLU A 114 4.24 -5.14 16.99
C GLU A 114 4.00 -3.76 17.64
N MET A 115 2.79 -3.22 17.55
CA MET A 115 2.43 -1.96 18.23
C MET A 115 2.47 -2.10 19.77
N GLU A 116 2.00 -3.22 20.30
CA GLU A 116 2.05 -3.53 21.73
C GLU A 116 3.51 -3.61 22.20
N GLU A 117 4.38 -4.30 21.46
CA GLU A 117 5.81 -4.40 21.76
C GLU A 117 6.49 -3.02 21.71
N LEU A 118 6.22 -2.21 20.69
CA LEU A 118 6.74 -0.84 20.58
C LEU A 118 6.28 0.04 21.74
N SER A 119 5.01 -0.06 22.13
CA SER A 119 4.43 0.65 23.28
C SER A 119 5.14 0.25 24.57
N GLN A 120 5.34 -1.06 24.81
CA GLN A 120 6.04 -1.57 25.97
C GLN A 120 7.52 -1.12 26.00
N ASN A 121 8.22 -1.20 24.88
CA ASN A 121 9.59 -0.73 24.74
C ASN A 121 9.71 0.78 25.00
N ASN A 122 8.76 1.57 24.51
CA ASN A 122 8.72 3.01 24.77
C ASN A 122 8.48 3.28 26.26
N ASN A 123 7.53 2.58 26.88
CA ASN A 123 7.25 2.69 28.32
C ASN A 123 8.47 2.31 29.19
N ILE A 124 9.24 1.31 28.79
CA ILE A 124 10.49 0.94 29.48
C ILE A 124 11.53 2.05 29.32
N LYS A 125 11.73 2.57 28.10
CA LYS A 125 12.67 3.66 27.82
C LYS A 125 12.32 4.93 28.61
N THR A 126 11.06 5.34 28.62
CA THR A 126 10.60 6.52 29.37
C THR A 126 10.76 6.32 30.87
N LYS A 127 10.42 5.15 31.41
CA LYS A 127 10.67 4.82 32.83
C LYS A 127 12.15 4.89 33.18
N ASN A 128 13.03 4.37 32.33
CA ASN A 128 14.48 4.40 32.57
C ASN A 128 15.04 5.82 32.52
N LEU A 129 14.62 6.63 31.55
CA LEU A 129 15.01 8.05 31.46
C LEU A 129 14.52 8.85 32.68
N LEU A 130 13.29 8.59 33.15
CA LEU A 130 12.76 9.24 34.33
C LEU A 130 13.54 8.85 35.59
N LYS A 131 13.90 7.58 35.75
CA LYS A 131 14.78 7.12 36.84
C LYS A 131 16.16 7.76 36.79
N LEU A 132 16.76 7.86 35.61
CA LEU A 132 18.05 8.53 35.41
C LEU A 132 17.97 10.01 35.79
N GLY A 133 16.94 10.72 35.32
CA GLY A 133 16.72 12.13 35.65
C GLY A 133 16.47 12.35 37.15
N GLN A 134 15.72 11.45 37.81
CA GLN A 134 15.54 11.48 39.26
C GLN A 134 16.88 11.27 39.99
N HIS A 135 17.67 10.28 39.57
CA HIS A 135 18.98 10.02 40.16
C HIS A 135 19.93 11.22 39.99
N GLU A 136 20.00 11.81 38.80
CA GLU A 136 20.79 13.02 38.56
C GLU A 136 20.33 14.20 39.40
N ALA A 137 19.02 14.43 39.49
CA ALA A 137 18.47 15.48 40.35
C ALA A 137 18.83 15.27 41.82
N THR A 138 18.72 14.04 42.33
CA THR A 138 19.15 13.72 43.70
C THR A 138 20.64 13.97 43.90
N ARG A 139 21.49 13.57 42.95
CA ARG A 139 22.94 13.79 43.03
C ARG A 139 23.30 15.28 43.03
N ILE A 140 22.70 16.07 42.14
CA ILE A 140 22.92 17.52 42.10
C ILE A 140 22.49 18.16 43.41
N MET A 141 21.35 17.73 43.98
CA MET A 141 20.88 18.25 45.25
C MET A 141 21.82 17.91 46.40
N THR A 142 22.31 16.67 46.48
CA THR A 142 23.26 16.27 47.52
C THR A 142 24.59 17.02 47.40
N ASP A 143 25.11 17.18 46.18
CA ASP A 143 26.34 17.92 45.92
C ASP A 143 26.18 19.41 46.26
N HIS A 144 25.04 20.01 45.91
CA HIS A 144 24.72 21.39 46.27
C HIS A 144 24.68 21.57 47.79
N VAL A 145 23.96 20.71 48.52
CA VAL A 145 23.86 20.79 49.98
C VAL A 145 25.24 20.62 50.63
N ALA A 146 26.07 19.71 50.12
CA ALA A 146 27.45 19.54 50.60
C ALA A 146 28.30 20.79 50.35
N ALA A 147 28.20 21.41 49.18
CA ALA A 147 28.92 22.64 48.87
C ALA A 147 28.44 23.83 49.73
N GLU A 148 27.13 23.96 49.93
CA GLU A 148 26.52 25.00 50.75
C GLU A 148 26.97 24.89 52.21
N THR A 149 26.90 23.69 52.80
CA THR A 149 27.36 23.45 54.17
C THR A 149 28.85 23.74 54.34
N HIS A 150 29.68 23.39 53.35
CA HIS A 150 31.10 23.74 53.35
C HIS A 150 31.34 25.26 53.31
N LEU A 151 30.60 25.99 52.48
CA LEU A 151 30.69 27.46 52.42
C LEU A 151 30.24 28.11 53.74
N GLN A 152 29.15 27.61 54.33
CA GLN A 152 28.67 28.08 55.63
C GLN A 152 29.74 27.87 56.72
N LEU A 153 30.44 26.73 56.72
CA LEU A 153 31.54 26.46 57.64
C LEU A 153 32.71 27.43 57.46
N LEU A 154 33.11 27.73 56.22
CA LEU A 154 34.16 28.70 55.93
C LEU A 154 33.79 30.12 56.38
N ILE A 155 32.53 30.53 56.15
CA ILE A 155 32.01 31.82 56.60
C ILE A 155 32.04 31.90 58.13
N PHE A 156 31.55 30.86 58.81
CA PHE A 156 31.58 30.79 60.28
C PHE A 156 33.01 30.86 60.83
N HIS A 157 33.96 30.14 60.22
CA HIS A 157 35.37 30.21 60.59
C HIS A 157 35.97 31.60 60.33
N GLY A 158 35.63 32.24 59.20
CA GLY A 158 36.06 33.60 58.87
C GLY A 158 35.54 34.64 59.88
N HIS A 159 34.28 34.53 60.29
CA HIS A 159 33.72 35.43 61.31
C HIS A 159 34.36 35.22 62.68
N THR A 160 34.52 33.97 63.12
CA THR A 160 35.14 33.67 64.42
C THR A 160 36.59 34.15 64.49
N THR A 161 37.37 33.94 63.44
CA THR A 161 38.75 34.46 63.37
C THR A 161 38.79 36.00 63.38
N ALA A 162 37.98 36.66 62.56
CA ALA A 162 37.88 38.13 62.56
C ALA A 162 37.48 38.69 63.93
N ASP A 163 36.49 38.08 64.61
CA ASP A 163 36.08 38.48 65.94
C ASP A 163 37.23 38.32 66.96
N THR A 164 37.96 37.20 66.91
CA THR A 164 39.12 37.00 67.80
C THR A 164 40.21 38.05 67.58
N GLU A 165 40.47 38.44 66.33
CA GLU A 165 41.43 39.52 66.01
C GLU A 165 40.95 40.88 66.51
N VAL A 166 39.66 41.19 66.34
CA VAL A 166 39.06 42.44 66.86
C VAL A 166 39.17 42.49 68.38
N TRP A 167 38.87 41.40 69.08
CA TRP A 167 39.02 41.30 70.53
C TRP A 167 40.48 41.45 70.98
N ALA A 168 41.43 40.81 70.27
CA ALA A 168 42.86 40.94 70.55
C ALA A 168 43.34 42.40 70.38
N LYS A 169 43.02 43.03 69.23
CA LYS A 169 43.36 44.45 68.97
C LYS A 169 42.73 45.39 69.98
N ARG A 170 41.48 45.12 70.39
CA ARG A 170 40.82 45.90 71.45
C ARG A 170 41.55 45.77 72.79
N GLY A 171 41.98 44.56 73.15
CA GLY A 171 42.79 44.32 74.34
C GLY A 171 44.12 45.08 74.31
N GLU A 172 44.85 45.01 73.20
CA GLU A 172 46.09 45.77 73.00
C GLU A 172 45.87 47.29 73.11
N ASN A 173 44.80 47.81 72.49
CA ASN A 173 44.48 49.23 72.55
C ASN A 173 44.10 49.67 73.97
N LEU A 174 43.35 48.86 74.72
CA LEU A 174 43.02 49.16 76.12
C LEU A 174 44.27 49.24 77.00
N VAL A 175 45.24 48.36 76.79
CA VAL A 175 46.54 48.42 77.50
C VAL A 175 47.28 49.71 77.13
N LYS A 176 47.38 50.06 75.84
CA LYS A 176 47.99 51.32 75.41
C LYS A 176 47.28 52.55 75.96
N GLU A 177 45.94 52.55 75.96
CA GLU A 177 45.15 53.62 76.56
C GLU A 177 45.40 53.76 78.06
N ASP A 178 45.57 52.65 78.78
CA ASP A 178 45.87 52.70 80.22
C ASP A 178 47.31 53.15 80.49
N GLU A 179 48.28 52.72 79.68
CA GLU A 179 49.65 53.24 79.71
C GLU A 179 49.69 54.76 79.47
N GLU A 180 49.01 55.25 78.43
CA GLU A 180 48.90 56.69 78.15
C GLU A 180 48.13 57.41 79.26
N ARG A 181 47.04 56.83 79.79
CA ARG A 181 46.31 57.39 80.94
C ARG A 181 47.21 57.50 82.16
N ASN A 182 48.06 56.52 82.43
CA ASN A 182 49.02 56.53 83.53
C ASN A 182 50.14 57.55 83.30
N LYS A 183 50.66 57.68 82.07
CA LYS A 183 51.58 58.76 81.70
C LYS A 183 50.94 60.12 81.92
N TYR A 184 49.72 60.34 81.41
CA TYR A 184 48.97 61.57 81.65
C TYR A 184 48.61 61.78 83.12
N ALA A 185 48.36 60.72 83.90
CA ALA A 185 48.11 60.85 85.33
C ALA A 185 49.39 61.29 86.06
N ASN A 186 50.54 60.74 85.67
CA ASN A 186 51.86 61.13 86.19
C ASN A 186 52.23 62.55 85.77
N ASP A 187 52.08 62.90 84.49
CA ASP A 187 52.29 64.26 83.97
C ASP A 187 51.31 65.25 84.58
N ARG A 188 50.05 64.86 84.78
CA ARG A 188 49.06 65.66 85.48
C ARG A 188 49.45 65.83 86.93
N GLU A 189 49.98 64.83 87.62
CA GLU A 189 50.42 64.97 89.00
C GLU A 189 51.66 65.86 89.11
N ASN A 190 52.61 65.72 88.19
CA ASN A 190 53.78 66.58 88.08
C ASN A 190 53.39 68.03 87.77
N LEU A 191 52.50 68.22 86.79
CA LEU A 191 51.99 69.52 86.40
C LEU A 191 51.07 70.08 87.47
N ARG A 192 50.30 69.25 88.19
CA ARG A 192 49.48 69.65 89.33
C ARG A 192 50.36 70.07 90.49
N SER A 193 51.44 69.37 90.80
CA SER A 193 52.39 69.81 91.81
C SER A 193 53.03 71.14 91.42
N TYR A 194 53.50 71.26 90.17
CA TYR A 194 54.07 72.49 89.62
C TYR A 194 53.07 73.65 89.62
N LEU A 195 51.85 73.41 89.15
CA LEU A 195 50.76 74.38 89.07
C LEU A 195 50.07 74.59 90.41
N GLU A 196 50.07 73.69 91.38
CA GLU A 196 49.58 73.96 92.74
C GLU A 196 50.57 74.87 93.44
N ASN A 197 51.88 74.66 93.24
CA ASN A 197 52.86 75.66 93.66
C ASN A 197 52.63 77.01 92.97
N ASN A 198 52.42 77.01 91.65
CA ASN A 198 52.23 78.24 90.88
C ASN A 198 50.82 78.85 91.01
N LEU A 199 49.80 78.05 91.31
CA LEU A 199 48.44 78.49 91.63
C LEU A 199 48.44 78.97 93.05
N ASN A 200 49.12 78.37 94.02
CA ASN A 200 49.13 78.94 95.37
C ASN A 200 49.72 80.36 95.32
N THR A 201 50.80 80.58 94.56
CA THR A 201 51.35 81.92 94.32
C THR A 201 50.38 82.82 93.54
N MET A 202 49.88 82.37 92.39
CA MET A 202 48.97 83.17 91.56
C MET A 202 47.55 83.28 92.14
N TRP A 203 47.11 82.43 93.05
CA TRP A 203 45.80 82.42 93.72
C TRP A 203 45.78 83.44 94.85
N ASP A 204 46.92 83.64 95.50
CA ASP A 204 47.10 84.80 96.37
C ASP A 204 47.05 86.10 95.54
N GLU A 205 47.63 86.12 94.34
CA GLU A 205 47.53 87.25 93.40
C GLU A 205 46.12 87.40 92.76
N TYR A 206 45.46 86.29 92.43
CA TYR A 206 44.17 86.25 91.74
C TYR A 206 43.01 86.41 92.70
N LYS A 207 43.08 85.98 93.97
CA LYS A 207 42.10 86.41 94.99
C LYS A 207 42.05 87.93 95.10
N ALA A 208 43.18 88.61 94.86
CA ALA A 208 43.22 90.06 94.81
C ALA A 208 42.53 90.62 93.55
N VAL A 209 42.70 89.97 92.38
CA VAL A 209 42.15 90.41 91.08
C VAL A 209 40.69 89.94 90.81
N LEU A 210 40.30 88.76 91.28
CA LEU A 210 38.96 88.19 91.12
C LEU A 210 37.93 88.93 91.98
N LYS A 211 38.34 89.41 93.17
CA LYS A 211 37.53 90.36 93.94
C LYS A 211 37.21 91.63 93.13
N THR A 212 38.12 92.04 92.25
CA THR A 212 37.98 93.23 91.38
C THR A 212 37.23 92.95 90.08
N TYR A 213 37.32 91.74 89.53
CA TYR A 213 36.68 91.38 88.25
C TYR A 213 35.22 90.90 88.39
N VAL A 214 34.88 90.23 89.49
CA VAL A 214 33.50 89.76 89.75
C VAL A 214 32.54 90.94 89.94
N THR A 215 33.04 92.08 90.40
CA THR A 215 32.27 93.33 90.48
C THR A 215 31.99 93.94 89.11
N GLU A 216 32.74 93.61 88.06
CA GLU A 216 32.67 94.29 86.76
C GLU A 216 31.91 93.52 85.67
N THR A 217 31.80 92.18 85.72
CA THR A 217 31.32 91.39 84.56
C THR A 217 29.92 90.80 84.65
N ALA A 218 29.15 91.14 85.69
CA ALA A 218 27.77 90.69 85.87
C ALA A 218 26.81 91.12 84.73
N GLU A 219 27.04 92.26 84.07
CA GLU A 219 26.20 92.73 82.95
C GLU A 219 26.42 91.96 81.64
N ASN A 220 27.63 91.49 81.36
CA ASN A 220 27.96 90.81 80.10
C ASN A 220 27.21 89.49 79.93
N GLN A 221 27.02 88.76 81.03
CA GLN A 221 26.32 87.47 81.03
C GLN A 221 24.83 87.60 80.67
N LYS A 222 24.21 88.77 80.92
CA LYS A 222 22.81 89.04 80.58
C LYS A 222 22.60 89.27 79.08
N ARG A 223 23.63 89.76 78.38
CA ARG A 223 23.61 90.09 76.94
C ARG A 223 23.75 88.86 76.05
N VAL A 224 24.59 87.89 76.44
CA VAL A 224 24.79 86.62 75.71
C VAL A 224 23.51 85.78 75.66
N ARG A 225 22.71 85.79 76.73
CA ARG A 225 21.43 85.06 76.77
C ARG A 225 20.38 85.59 75.77
N LYS A 226 20.46 86.87 75.39
CA LYS A 226 19.56 87.46 74.37
C LYS A 226 19.93 87.06 72.95
N LEU A 227 21.22 86.85 72.67
CA LEU A 227 21.71 86.45 71.33
C LEU A 227 21.36 84.99 71.01
N ARG A 228 21.51 84.06 71.96
CA ARG A 228 21.17 82.63 71.76
C ARG A 228 19.70 82.39 71.39
N ARG A 229 18.78 83.23 71.87
CA ARG A 229 17.35 83.13 71.50
C ARG A 229 17.08 83.48 70.04
N LYS A 230 17.88 84.39 69.46
CA LYS A 230 17.75 84.78 68.04
C LYS A 230 18.33 83.70 67.12
N GLU A 231 19.43 83.07 67.54
CA GLU A 231 20.09 82.00 66.80
C GLU A 231 19.20 80.76 66.64
N ASN A 232 18.55 80.32 67.72
CA ASN A 232 17.61 79.19 67.66
C ASN A 232 16.45 79.42 66.70
N LEU A 233 15.91 80.65 66.65
CA LEU A 233 14.80 81.00 65.75
C LEU A 233 15.22 80.94 64.26
N MET A 234 16.48 81.26 63.95
CA MET A 234 17.01 81.20 62.59
C MET A 234 17.32 79.75 62.16
N ALA A 235 17.75 78.89 63.08
CA ALA A 235 18.01 77.47 62.81
C ALA A 235 16.72 76.72 62.38
N ASP A 236 15.59 77.01 63.02
CA ASP A 236 14.30 76.39 62.68
C ASP A 236 13.82 76.79 61.26
N VAL A 237 14.04 78.05 60.86
CA VAL A 237 13.72 78.53 59.51
C VAL A 237 14.59 77.81 58.46
N ILE A 238 15.88 77.64 58.73
CA ILE A 238 16.82 76.93 57.83
C ILE A 238 16.41 75.46 57.65
N ALA A 239 16.04 74.77 58.74
CA ALA A 239 15.59 73.38 58.67
C ALA A 239 14.32 73.23 57.82
N SER A 240 13.37 74.16 57.93
CA SER A 240 12.13 74.14 57.15
C SER A 240 12.36 74.37 55.64
N GLN A 241 13.33 75.23 55.28
CA GLN A 241 13.73 75.50 53.90
C GLN A 241 14.47 74.30 53.28
N ALA A 242 15.39 73.68 54.01
CA ALA A 242 16.14 72.50 53.56
C ALA A 242 15.21 71.32 53.20
N LYS A 243 14.14 71.11 53.98
CA LYS A 243 13.14 70.07 53.70
C LYS A 243 12.35 70.34 52.41
N LYS A 244 12.05 71.60 52.09
CA LYS A 244 11.37 71.96 50.84
C LYS A 244 12.26 71.73 49.62
N ILE A 245 13.55 72.03 49.74
CA ILE A 245 14.54 71.83 48.68
C ILE A 245 14.70 70.33 48.36
N ALA A 246 14.83 69.48 49.38
CA ALA A 246 14.95 68.03 49.20
C ALA A 246 13.74 67.44 48.44
N ASN A 247 12.52 67.86 48.78
CA ASN A 247 11.32 67.41 48.10
C ASN A 247 11.26 67.82 46.62
N SER A 248 11.72 69.03 46.28
CA SER A 248 11.80 69.49 44.89
C SER A 248 12.88 68.77 44.09
N ASP A 249 14.01 68.43 44.71
CA ASP A 249 15.10 67.70 44.06
C ASP A 249 14.70 66.25 43.73
N ASP A 250 13.96 65.58 44.62
CA ASP A 250 13.43 64.23 44.37
C ASP A 250 12.41 64.20 43.22
N LEU A 251 11.63 65.27 43.06
CA LEU A 251 10.70 65.40 41.93
C LEU A 251 11.47 65.63 40.62
N LEU A 252 12.47 66.52 40.64
CA LEU A 252 13.33 66.78 39.48
C LEU A 252 14.08 65.52 39.03
N ARG A 253 14.59 64.72 39.97
CA ARG A 253 15.28 63.47 39.66
C ARG A 253 14.36 62.46 38.99
N ARG A 254 13.12 62.30 39.46
CA ARG A 254 12.12 61.41 38.84
C ARG A 254 11.78 61.83 37.41
N LEU A 255 11.51 63.12 37.19
CA LEU A 255 11.20 63.63 35.86
C LEU A 255 12.37 63.49 34.88
N ARG A 256 13.62 63.69 35.35
CA ARG A 256 14.82 63.45 34.54
C ARG A 256 14.99 61.98 34.18
N THR A 257 14.71 61.04 35.09
CA THR A 257 14.78 59.60 34.78
C THR A 257 13.71 59.18 33.77
N GLU A 258 12.50 59.74 33.85
CA GLU A 258 11.45 59.45 32.86
C GLU A 258 11.80 60.03 31.49
N LEU A 259 12.29 61.28 31.44
CA LEU A 259 12.74 61.90 30.19
C LEU A 259 13.87 61.10 29.53
N GLY A 260 14.87 60.67 30.30
CA GLY A 260 15.95 59.81 29.80
C GLY A 260 15.45 58.45 29.29
N ALA A 261 14.40 57.87 29.90
CA ALA A 261 13.77 56.64 29.41
C ALA A 261 13.02 56.85 28.07
N TYR A 262 12.44 58.04 27.85
CA TYR A 262 11.83 58.39 26.56
C TYR A 262 12.88 58.69 25.48
N GLU A 263 13.91 59.47 25.79
CA GLU A 263 14.99 59.85 24.86
C GLU A 263 15.89 58.67 24.46
N SER A 264 16.14 57.72 25.38
CA SER A 264 16.88 56.48 25.09
C SER A 264 16.14 55.53 24.13
N GLY A 265 14.88 55.81 23.81
CA GLY A 265 14.11 55.01 22.86
C GLY A 265 13.82 53.57 23.32
N THR A 266 14.04 53.27 24.60
CA THR A 266 13.80 51.93 25.20
C THR A 266 12.35 51.48 25.05
N LYS A 267 11.39 52.40 25.19
CA LYS A 267 9.97 52.13 24.89
C LYS A 267 9.71 51.82 23.41
N GLN A 268 10.45 52.42 22.48
CA GLN A 268 10.36 52.15 21.03
C GLN A 268 11.14 50.91 20.59
N ALA A 269 12.15 50.48 21.34
CA ALA A 269 12.93 49.27 21.05
C ALA A 269 12.05 48.01 21.08
N VAL A 270 11.11 47.93 22.01
CA VAL A 270 10.17 46.79 22.12
C VAL A 270 9.28 46.67 20.88
N PHE A 271 8.81 47.80 20.32
CA PHE A 271 8.00 47.78 19.11
C PHE A 271 8.81 47.41 17.87
N ARG A 272 10.07 47.84 17.79
CA ARG A 272 10.99 47.45 16.71
C ARG A 272 11.28 45.95 16.76
N ASP A 273 11.63 45.42 17.92
CA ASP A 273 11.90 43.99 18.11
C ASP A 273 10.66 43.13 17.79
N ARG A 274 9.47 43.54 18.24
CA ARG A 274 8.22 42.84 17.88
C ARG A 274 7.96 42.83 16.38
N ARG A 275 8.16 43.97 15.70
CA ARG A 275 8.00 44.07 14.24
C ARG A 275 9.01 43.17 13.51
N ASP A 276 10.25 43.18 13.94
CA ASP A 276 11.32 42.41 13.29
C ASP A 276 11.13 40.90 13.51
N ARG A 277 10.65 40.48 14.69
CA ARG A 277 10.19 39.11 14.95
C ARG A 277 9.04 38.68 14.03
N HIS A 278 8.02 39.53 13.85
CA HIS A 278 6.93 39.23 12.90
C HIS A 278 7.45 39.15 11.45
N ARG A 279 8.37 40.03 11.05
CA ARG A 279 8.96 40.03 9.71
C ARG A 279 9.78 38.75 9.45
N ALA A 280 10.56 38.32 10.44
CA ALA A 280 11.31 37.07 10.38
C ALA A 280 10.39 35.84 10.28
N ALA A 281 9.31 35.81 11.07
CA ALA A 281 8.31 34.74 10.99
C ALA A 281 7.64 34.66 9.61
N CYS A 282 7.20 35.79 9.05
CA CYS A 282 6.62 35.83 7.71
C CYS A 282 7.62 35.41 6.62
N PHE A 283 8.89 35.82 6.74
CA PHE A 283 9.94 35.41 5.81
C PHE A 283 10.17 33.90 5.86
N ASN A 284 10.28 33.32 7.06
CA ASN A 284 10.48 31.88 7.25
C ASN A 284 9.29 31.07 6.72
N LEU A 285 8.06 31.53 6.95
CA LEU A 285 6.86 30.90 6.39
C LEU A 285 6.86 30.92 4.87
N LYS A 286 7.16 32.08 4.27
CA LYS A 286 7.25 32.23 2.80
C LYS A 286 8.34 31.33 2.23
N LYS A 287 9.51 31.29 2.87
CA LYS A 287 10.62 30.42 2.48
C LYS A 287 10.21 28.94 2.54
N GLY A 288 9.62 28.51 3.66
CA GLY A 288 9.15 27.13 3.82
C GLY A 288 8.10 26.73 2.78
N MET A 289 7.20 27.65 2.40
CA MET A 289 6.22 27.40 1.34
C MET A 289 6.89 27.23 -0.03
N ILE A 290 7.85 28.10 -0.39
CA ILE A 290 8.57 28.01 -1.67
C ILE A 290 9.40 26.72 -1.72
N ASP A 291 10.13 26.41 -0.65
CA ASP A 291 10.95 25.20 -0.54
C ASP A 291 10.07 23.93 -0.60
N GLY A 292 8.90 23.96 0.04
CA GLY A 292 7.90 22.90 -0.02
C GLY A 292 7.36 22.67 -1.44
N CYS A 293 6.94 23.74 -2.13
CA CYS A 293 6.48 23.63 -3.52
C CYS A 293 7.57 23.06 -4.45
N ALA A 294 8.84 23.47 -4.27
CA ALA A 294 9.95 22.96 -5.07
C ALA A 294 10.24 21.47 -4.77
N LEU A 295 10.02 21.02 -3.54
CA LEU A 295 10.15 19.62 -3.16
C LEU A 295 9.02 18.78 -3.76
N ASP A 296 7.78 19.25 -3.66
CA ASP A 296 6.60 18.59 -4.23
C ASP A 296 6.73 18.45 -5.75
N GLU A 297 7.22 19.48 -6.44
CA GLU A 297 7.50 19.43 -7.88
C GLU A 297 8.52 18.34 -8.24
N ARG A 298 9.61 18.21 -7.46
CA ARG A 298 10.61 17.15 -7.66
C ARG A 298 10.04 15.76 -7.39
N GLN A 299 9.24 15.62 -6.34
CA GLN A 299 8.62 14.34 -6.00
C GLN A 299 7.60 13.91 -7.05
N LEU A 300 6.77 14.84 -7.54
CA LEU A 300 5.80 14.58 -8.58
C LEU A 300 6.49 14.22 -9.90
N THR A 301 7.53 14.95 -10.28
CA THR A 301 8.29 14.62 -11.49
C THR A 301 8.99 13.26 -11.41
N LEU A 302 9.51 12.87 -10.24
CA LEU A 302 10.06 11.53 -10.03
C LEU A 302 8.97 10.46 -10.11
N LEU A 303 7.84 10.66 -9.43
CA LEU A 303 6.72 9.72 -9.43
C LEU A 303 6.19 9.49 -10.84
N VAL A 304 6.03 10.56 -11.63
CA VAL A 304 5.59 10.48 -13.02
C VAL A 304 6.57 9.66 -13.85
N LYS A 305 7.88 9.92 -13.74
CA LYS A 305 8.91 9.15 -14.47
C LYS A 305 8.88 7.67 -14.12
N GLU A 306 8.89 7.32 -12.83
CA GLU A 306 8.84 5.92 -12.39
C GLU A 306 7.52 5.24 -12.83
N SER A 307 6.41 5.97 -12.82
CA SER A 307 5.12 5.45 -13.31
C SER A 307 5.12 5.22 -14.83
N ASP A 308 5.76 6.10 -15.60
CA ASP A 308 5.87 5.95 -17.05
C ASP A 308 6.81 4.79 -17.40
N ASP A 309 7.95 4.66 -16.72
CA ASP A 309 8.92 3.58 -16.90
C ASP A 309 8.29 2.21 -16.60
N THR A 310 7.54 2.12 -15.49
CA THR A 310 6.81 0.89 -15.13
C THR A 310 5.69 0.57 -16.13
N LEU A 311 4.98 1.58 -16.63
CA LEU A 311 3.97 1.40 -17.68
C LEU A 311 4.60 0.95 -19.00
N GLU A 312 5.74 1.52 -19.40
CA GLU A 312 6.47 1.09 -20.59
C GLU A 312 6.93 -0.36 -20.48
N TRP A 313 7.49 -0.74 -19.33
CA TRP A 313 7.90 -2.12 -19.06
C TRP A 313 6.72 -3.08 -19.10
N LEU A 314 5.59 -2.74 -18.45
CA LEU A 314 4.38 -3.56 -18.46
C LEU A 314 3.79 -3.68 -19.87
N ARG A 315 3.75 -2.61 -20.66
CA ARG A 315 3.33 -2.65 -22.08
C ARG A 315 4.24 -3.54 -22.91
N ALA A 316 5.55 -3.48 -22.69
CA ALA A 316 6.51 -4.33 -23.38
C ALA A 316 6.33 -5.81 -23.00
N ALA A 317 6.12 -6.11 -21.71
CA ALA A 317 5.82 -7.46 -21.23
C ALA A 317 4.51 -7.99 -21.81
N HIS A 318 3.46 -7.15 -21.85
CA HIS A 318 2.18 -7.49 -22.47
C HIS A 318 2.33 -7.82 -23.96
N LYS A 319 3.04 -6.98 -24.73
CA LYS A 319 3.35 -7.25 -26.15
C LYS A 319 4.10 -8.56 -26.35
N LYS A 320 5.06 -8.89 -25.47
CA LYS A 320 5.77 -10.19 -25.51
C LYS A 320 4.81 -11.35 -25.21
N GLY A 321 3.95 -11.22 -24.20
CA GLY A 321 2.92 -12.18 -23.86
C GLY A 321 1.95 -12.42 -25.01
N GLU A 322 1.42 -11.36 -25.64
CA GLU A 322 0.58 -11.47 -26.82
C GLU A 322 1.30 -12.18 -27.98
N LYS A 323 2.58 -11.86 -28.23
CA LYS A 323 3.36 -12.51 -29.28
C LYS A 323 3.50 -14.01 -29.01
N ILE A 324 3.77 -14.40 -27.76
CA ILE A 324 3.82 -15.82 -27.34
C ILE A 324 2.46 -16.49 -27.56
N LEU A 325 1.35 -15.86 -27.16
CA LEU A 325 0.01 -16.41 -27.36
C LEU A 325 -0.35 -16.55 -28.86
N ARG A 326 -0.02 -15.55 -29.69
CA ARG A 326 -0.23 -15.61 -31.13
C ARG A 326 0.60 -16.73 -31.78
N LEU A 327 1.87 -16.87 -31.39
CA LEU A 327 2.73 -17.97 -31.86
C LEU A 327 2.19 -19.33 -31.38
N ALA A 328 1.77 -19.45 -30.12
CA ALA A 328 1.18 -20.67 -29.59
C ALA A 328 -0.11 -21.05 -30.33
N ALA A 329 -0.97 -20.07 -30.64
CA ALA A 329 -2.19 -20.30 -31.43
C ALA A 329 -1.86 -20.76 -32.86
N LEU A 330 -0.83 -20.18 -33.49
CA LEU A 330 -0.36 -20.58 -34.82
C LEU A 330 0.24 -21.99 -34.82
N CYS A 331 1.12 -22.30 -33.87
CA CYS A 331 1.68 -23.65 -33.66
C CYS A 331 0.57 -24.68 -33.42
N ARG A 332 -0.45 -24.33 -32.62
CA ARG A 332 -1.59 -25.22 -32.33
C ARG A 332 -2.36 -25.64 -33.58
N ARG A 333 -2.31 -24.89 -34.69
CA ARG A 333 -2.96 -25.30 -35.95
C ARG A 333 -2.34 -26.57 -36.53
N TYR A 334 -1.02 -26.71 -36.41
CA TYR A 334 -0.24 -27.85 -36.94
C TYR A 334 -0.20 -29.06 -36.00
N GLU A 335 -0.79 -28.96 -34.81
CA GLU A 335 -0.89 -30.09 -33.88
C GLU A 335 -1.99 -31.07 -34.31
N THR A 336 -1.70 -32.36 -34.14
CA THR A 336 -2.68 -33.42 -34.39
C THR A 336 -3.84 -33.33 -33.39
N GLN A 337 -5.01 -33.88 -33.73
CA GLN A 337 -6.16 -33.90 -32.78
C GLN A 337 -5.80 -34.59 -31.47
N ARG A 338 -4.99 -35.66 -31.54
CA ARG A 338 -4.50 -36.39 -30.36
C ARG A 338 -3.67 -35.48 -29.43
N GLU A 339 -2.81 -34.64 -29.98
CA GLU A 339 -2.00 -33.69 -29.20
C GLU A 339 -2.79 -32.48 -28.71
N LYS A 340 -3.86 -32.08 -29.42
CA LYS A 340 -4.77 -31.02 -28.96
C LYS A 340 -5.59 -31.44 -27.75
N VAL A 341 -6.01 -32.71 -27.70
CA VAL A 341 -6.81 -33.29 -26.60
C VAL A 341 -5.91 -33.74 -25.45
N MET A 342 -4.73 -34.31 -25.75
CA MET A 342 -3.72 -34.70 -24.74
C MET A 342 -2.33 -34.12 -25.07
N PRO A 343 -2.10 -32.82 -24.76
CA PRO A 343 -0.84 -32.14 -25.07
C PRO A 343 0.39 -32.74 -24.37
N TYR A 344 0.19 -33.39 -23.24
CA TYR A 344 1.25 -33.92 -22.38
C TYR A 344 1.27 -35.46 -22.31
N GLY A 345 0.41 -36.14 -23.09
CA GLY A 345 0.32 -37.61 -23.14
C GLY A 345 -0.48 -38.25 -22.00
N SER A 346 -0.68 -39.57 -22.11
CA SER A 346 -1.42 -40.39 -21.12
C SER A 346 -0.60 -40.74 -19.88
N ASN A 347 0.72 -40.53 -19.95
CA ASN A 347 1.60 -40.68 -18.81
C ASN A 347 1.50 -39.38 -18.02
N LEU A 348 0.44 -39.20 -17.23
CA LEU A 348 0.48 -38.27 -16.12
C LEU A 348 1.57 -38.80 -15.17
N PRO A 349 2.70 -38.11 -14.95
CA PRO A 349 3.20 -38.11 -13.59
C PRO A 349 2.07 -37.49 -12.77
N HIS A 350 1.71 -38.20 -11.71
CA HIS A 350 0.86 -37.76 -10.61
C HIS A 350 0.86 -36.23 -10.44
N PRO A 351 -0.30 -35.59 -10.13
CA PRO A 351 -0.28 -34.19 -9.70
C PRO A 351 0.79 -34.03 -8.62
N PRO A 352 1.46 -32.88 -8.50
CA PRO A 352 2.34 -32.65 -7.38
C PRO A 352 1.45 -32.56 -6.13
N VAL A 353 1.06 -33.71 -5.57
CA VAL A 353 0.98 -33.86 -4.12
C VAL A 353 2.37 -33.48 -3.69
N GLU A 354 2.50 -32.27 -3.13
CA GLU A 354 3.54 -31.79 -2.24
C GLU A 354 4.75 -32.73 -2.11
N SER A 355 5.44 -32.97 -3.22
CA SER A 355 6.72 -33.63 -3.18
C SER A 355 7.62 -32.53 -2.72
N LYS A 356 7.83 -32.51 -1.39
CA LYS A 356 8.92 -31.79 -0.73
C LYS A 356 10.04 -31.73 -1.72
N VAL A 357 10.23 -30.52 -2.24
CA VAL A 357 11.17 -30.17 -3.29
C VAL A 357 12.41 -31.02 -3.09
N CYS A 358 12.54 -32.10 -3.87
CA CYS A 358 13.82 -32.77 -4.03
C CYS A 358 14.58 -31.89 -5.02
N VAL A 359 14.92 -30.68 -4.57
CA VAL A 359 16.26 -30.17 -4.79
C VAL A 359 17.12 -31.24 -4.12
N ARG A 360 17.46 -32.28 -4.88
CA ARG A 360 18.73 -32.92 -4.69
C ARG A 360 19.68 -31.73 -4.72
N LYS A 361 20.19 -31.34 -3.55
CA LYS A 361 21.39 -30.53 -3.42
C LYS A 361 22.48 -31.32 -4.13
N GLN A 362 22.46 -31.31 -5.46
CA GLN A 362 23.69 -31.33 -6.20
C GLN A 362 24.29 -29.98 -5.85
N ASN A 363 25.30 -30.02 -4.99
CA ASN A 363 26.22 -28.94 -4.79
C ASN A 363 26.89 -28.69 -6.15
N SER A 364 26.20 -28.04 -7.08
CA SER A 364 26.86 -27.41 -8.22
C SER A 364 27.18 -26.00 -7.76
N GLU A 365 28.47 -25.69 -7.64
CA GLU A 365 28.96 -24.39 -7.16
C GLU A 365 28.59 -23.21 -8.08
N ASP A 366 27.99 -23.49 -9.25
CA ASP A 366 27.54 -22.47 -10.20
C ASP A 366 26.11 -21.97 -9.92
N ALA A 367 26.03 -20.77 -9.35
CA ALA A 367 24.79 -20.00 -9.18
C ALA A 367 24.02 -19.76 -10.49
N LEU A 368 24.69 -19.84 -11.64
CA LEU A 368 24.07 -19.75 -12.96
C LEU A 368 23.21 -20.98 -13.29
N VAL A 369 23.68 -22.19 -12.92
CA VAL A 369 22.99 -23.44 -13.23
C VAL A 369 21.75 -23.59 -12.35
N THR A 370 21.83 -23.22 -11.08
CA THR A 370 20.68 -23.22 -10.16
C THR A 370 19.61 -22.20 -10.59
N ASN A 371 20.00 -21.00 -11.02
CA ASN A 371 19.07 -20.02 -11.59
C ASN A 371 18.45 -20.46 -12.93
N ALA A 372 19.24 -21.08 -13.81
CA ALA A 372 18.73 -21.62 -15.08
C ALA A 372 17.73 -22.76 -14.84
N MET A 373 18.02 -23.66 -13.89
CA MET A 373 17.14 -24.77 -13.51
C MET A 373 15.83 -24.24 -12.88
N ALA A 374 15.90 -23.24 -12.01
CA ALA A 374 14.71 -22.60 -11.43
C ALA A 374 13.85 -21.92 -12.51
N SER A 375 14.48 -21.18 -13.43
CA SER A 375 13.80 -20.43 -14.51
C SER A 375 13.17 -21.34 -15.58
N THR A 376 13.72 -22.53 -15.81
CA THR A 376 13.25 -23.47 -16.85
C THR A 376 12.38 -24.60 -16.30
N SER A 377 12.30 -24.77 -14.98
CA SER A 377 11.51 -25.80 -14.31
C SER A 377 10.03 -25.81 -14.74
N GLY A 378 9.41 -24.65 -14.95
CA GLY A 378 8.04 -24.51 -15.44
C GLY A 378 7.82 -24.88 -16.91
N LEU A 379 8.89 -24.94 -17.72
CA LEU A 379 8.85 -25.24 -19.15
C LEU A 379 9.02 -26.73 -19.47
N THR A 380 9.24 -27.58 -18.46
CA THR A 380 9.48 -29.03 -18.63
C THR A 380 8.41 -29.71 -19.50
N ARG A 381 7.14 -29.36 -19.30
CA ARG A 381 6.01 -29.91 -20.08
C ARG A 381 5.99 -29.43 -21.53
N LEU A 382 6.42 -28.19 -21.79
CA LEU A 382 6.58 -27.66 -23.15
C LEU A 382 7.68 -28.42 -23.89
N TRP A 383 8.82 -28.66 -23.23
CA TRP A 383 9.93 -29.41 -23.81
C TRP A 383 9.58 -30.86 -24.10
N GLN A 384 8.79 -31.51 -23.25
CA GLN A 384 8.24 -32.85 -23.53
C GLN A 384 7.38 -32.86 -24.80
N LYS A 385 6.53 -31.85 -24.98
CA LYS A 385 5.70 -31.69 -26.18
C LYS A 385 6.55 -31.50 -27.44
N VAL A 386 7.58 -30.66 -27.37
CA VAL A 386 8.53 -30.43 -28.47
C VAL A 386 9.30 -31.71 -28.83
N ALA A 387 9.80 -32.43 -27.83
CA ALA A 387 10.54 -33.67 -28.04
C ALA A 387 9.66 -34.75 -28.71
N LYS A 388 8.39 -34.86 -28.31
CA LYS A 388 7.43 -35.77 -28.93
C LYS A 388 7.17 -35.42 -30.39
N ALA A 389 6.97 -34.13 -30.70
CA ALA A 389 6.81 -33.67 -32.08
C ALA A 389 8.05 -33.96 -32.93
N ASP A 390 9.27 -33.79 -32.37
CA ASP A 390 10.52 -34.11 -33.08
C ASP A 390 10.69 -35.62 -33.32
N LEU A 391 10.28 -36.48 -32.39
CA LEU A 391 10.25 -37.93 -32.59
C LEU A 391 9.29 -38.33 -33.72
N SER A 392 8.07 -37.79 -33.73
CA SER A 392 7.10 -38.00 -34.81
C SER A 392 7.65 -37.54 -36.16
N ARG A 393 8.28 -36.36 -36.20
CA ARG A 393 8.94 -35.83 -37.40
C ARG A 393 10.04 -36.76 -37.92
N LYS A 394 10.87 -37.31 -37.03
CA LYS A 394 11.94 -38.26 -37.38
C LYS A 394 11.39 -39.59 -37.87
N ALA A 395 10.29 -40.09 -37.30
CA ALA A 395 9.63 -41.31 -37.76
C ALA A 395 9.08 -41.15 -39.19
N LEU A 396 8.35 -40.06 -39.44
CA LEU A 396 7.84 -39.71 -40.78
C LEU A 396 8.97 -39.56 -41.81
N TRP A 397 10.11 -38.98 -41.41
CA TRP A 397 11.27 -38.87 -42.29
C TRP A 397 11.84 -40.24 -42.68
N ARG A 398 11.92 -41.19 -41.72
CA ARG A 398 12.37 -42.55 -42.02
C ARG A 398 11.40 -43.28 -42.95
N GLU A 399 10.10 -43.21 -42.68
CA GLU A 399 9.08 -43.80 -43.57
C GLU A 399 9.13 -43.20 -44.97
N LYS A 400 9.27 -41.87 -45.08
CA LYS A 400 9.44 -41.21 -46.37
C LYS A 400 10.67 -41.76 -47.11
N SER A 401 11.82 -41.87 -46.47
CA SER A 401 13.03 -42.41 -47.10
C SER A 401 12.84 -43.85 -47.57
N LEU A 402 12.18 -44.71 -46.77
CA LEU A 402 11.86 -46.08 -47.17
C LEU A 402 10.90 -46.12 -48.37
N LEU A 403 9.85 -45.30 -48.36
CA LEU A 403 8.90 -45.20 -49.48
C LEU A 403 9.56 -44.66 -50.74
N GLU A 404 10.52 -43.73 -50.63
CA GLU A 404 11.31 -43.25 -51.76
C GLU A 404 12.19 -44.36 -52.34
N GLU A 405 12.80 -45.20 -51.50
CA GLU A 405 13.57 -46.38 -51.92
C GLU A 405 12.67 -47.44 -52.60
N GLU A 406 11.53 -47.77 -51.99
CA GLU A 406 10.54 -48.71 -52.55
C GLU A 406 9.97 -48.19 -53.87
N ASN A 407 9.61 -46.91 -53.96
CA ASN A 407 9.12 -46.31 -55.19
C ASN A 407 10.22 -46.31 -56.27
N ALA A 408 11.48 -46.06 -55.92
CA ALA A 408 12.59 -46.19 -56.86
C ALA A 408 12.75 -47.63 -57.37
N LEU A 409 12.56 -48.64 -56.50
CA LEU A 409 12.55 -50.06 -56.89
C LEU A 409 11.37 -50.40 -57.80
N ILE A 410 10.17 -49.91 -57.49
CA ILE A 410 8.97 -50.10 -58.31
C ILE A 410 9.15 -49.44 -59.68
N ILE A 411 9.67 -48.21 -59.74
CA ILE A 411 9.96 -47.51 -61.00
C ILE A 411 10.94 -48.33 -61.86
N ARG A 412 12.01 -48.88 -61.26
CA ARG A 412 12.92 -49.80 -61.96
C ARG A 412 12.20 -51.05 -62.47
N LYS A 413 11.38 -51.68 -61.63
CA LYS A 413 10.61 -52.89 -62.01
C LYS A 413 9.60 -52.61 -63.13
N VAL A 414 8.97 -51.44 -63.14
CA VAL A 414 8.08 -51.00 -64.22
C VAL A 414 8.87 -50.72 -65.50
N GLN A 415 10.07 -50.13 -65.41
CA GLN A 415 10.97 -49.97 -66.55
C GLN A 415 11.41 -51.33 -67.12
N GLU A 416 11.83 -52.28 -66.27
CA GLU A 416 12.14 -53.67 -66.65
C GLU A 416 10.94 -54.38 -67.32
N TYR A 417 9.71 -54.09 -66.88
CA TYR A 417 8.48 -54.61 -67.49
C TYR A 417 8.18 -53.98 -68.86
N GLN A 418 8.40 -52.68 -69.01
CA GLN A 418 8.22 -51.96 -70.28
C GLN A 418 9.28 -52.35 -71.33
N GLU A 419 10.48 -52.73 -70.88
CA GLU A 419 11.57 -53.25 -71.72
C GLU A 419 11.45 -54.77 -72.00
N GLY A 420 10.43 -55.44 -71.44
CA GLY A 420 10.13 -56.85 -71.71
C GLY A 420 11.01 -57.88 -70.99
N GLN A 421 11.77 -57.48 -69.97
CA GLN A 421 12.69 -58.36 -69.21
C GLN A 421 12.13 -58.83 -67.84
N PHE A 422 10.83 -58.71 -67.61
CA PHE A 422 10.23 -59.06 -66.32
C PHE A 422 10.12 -60.58 -66.12
N GLN A 423 10.83 -61.12 -65.12
CA GLN A 423 10.62 -62.48 -64.62
C GLN A 423 9.84 -62.44 -63.29
N PRO A 424 8.74 -63.19 -63.13
CA PRO A 424 8.03 -63.27 -61.87
C PRO A 424 8.86 -64.07 -60.85
N GLU A 425 9.12 -63.49 -59.68
CA GLU A 425 9.75 -64.18 -58.55
C GLU A 425 8.80 -65.29 -58.04
N SER A 426 8.98 -66.48 -58.60
CA SER A 426 8.36 -67.72 -58.14
C SER A 426 9.21 -68.34 -57.05
N ASN A 427 9.06 -67.85 -55.81
CA ASN A 427 9.51 -68.61 -54.65
C ASN A 427 8.57 -68.45 -53.45
N THR A 428 7.31 -68.80 -53.65
CA THR A 428 6.44 -69.29 -52.58
C THR A 428 5.84 -70.63 -53.02
N LYS A 429 6.28 -71.70 -52.37
CA LYS A 429 5.67 -73.03 -52.47
C LYS A 429 4.20 -72.93 -52.07
N CYS A 430 3.32 -73.02 -53.05
CA CYS A 430 1.90 -73.30 -52.87
C CYS A 430 1.74 -74.75 -52.39
N LEU A 431 1.30 -74.94 -51.15
CA LEU A 431 0.95 -76.24 -50.57
C LEU A 431 -0.56 -76.44 -50.66
N CYS A 432 -1.04 -77.06 -51.75
CA CYS A 432 -2.41 -77.58 -51.82
C CYS A 432 -2.48 -78.81 -52.76
N THR A 433 -2.13 -80.01 -52.24
CA THR A 433 -2.89 -81.27 -52.43
C THR A 433 -2.32 -82.42 -51.57
N ARG A 434 -2.80 -82.55 -50.32
CA ARG A 434 -3.54 -83.74 -49.83
C ARG A 434 -4.13 -83.48 -48.43
N GLU A 435 -5.46 -83.58 -48.41
CA GLU A 435 -6.45 -83.71 -47.34
C GLU A 435 -6.07 -83.46 -45.86
N GLY A 436 -6.68 -82.41 -45.30
CA GLY A 436 -6.78 -82.16 -43.87
C GLY A 436 -7.53 -80.86 -43.61
N LYS A 437 -8.84 -80.95 -43.41
CA LYS A 437 -9.79 -79.83 -43.14
C LYS A 437 -9.19 -78.73 -42.26
N LYS A 438 -8.92 -77.54 -42.82
CA LYS A 438 -8.97 -76.28 -42.06
C LYS A 438 -9.60 -75.19 -42.93
N LYS A 439 -10.61 -74.55 -42.34
CA LYS A 439 -11.49 -73.54 -42.95
C LYS A 439 -10.69 -72.32 -43.41
N TYR A 440 -10.93 -71.90 -44.64
CA TYR A 440 -10.52 -70.62 -45.17
C TYR A 440 -11.25 -69.50 -44.41
N SER A 441 -10.49 -68.56 -43.85
CA SER A 441 -10.99 -67.23 -43.49
C SER A 441 -10.25 -66.22 -44.35
N HIS A 442 -10.97 -65.62 -45.30
CA HIS A 442 -10.51 -64.46 -46.05
C HIS A 442 -10.16 -63.31 -45.10
N PRO A 443 -8.99 -62.66 -45.24
CA PRO A 443 -8.79 -61.35 -44.66
C PRO A 443 -9.47 -60.32 -45.57
N VAL A 444 -10.63 -59.87 -45.11
CA VAL A 444 -11.24 -58.61 -45.53
C VAL A 444 -10.36 -57.48 -45.04
N ALA A 445 -10.13 -56.47 -45.88
CA ALA A 445 -9.51 -55.22 -45.49
C ALA A 445 -10.29 -54.59 -44.34
N ILE A 446 -9.65 -54.42 -43.19
CA ILE A 446 -10.17 -53.63 -42.09
C ILE A 446 -9.22 -52.45 -41.92
N ASP A 447 -9.78 -51.27 -42.19
CA ASP A 447 -9.20 -49.96 -41.93
C ASP A 447 -8.62 -49.85 -40.52
N GLY A 448 -7.47 -49.16 -40.44
CA GLY A 448 -7.04 -48.34 -39.32
C GLY A 448 -7.32 -48.83 -37.90
N GLY A 449 -6.33 -49.48 -37.27
CA GLY A 449 -6.34 -49.72 -35.83
C GLY A 449 -4.95 -50.08 -35.29
N LEU A 450 -4.25 -49.09 -34.73
CA LEU A 450 -3.07 -49.32 -33.90
C LEU A 450 -3.55 -49.68 -32.48
N GLU A 451 -3.55 -50.96 -32.13
CA GLU A 451 -3.62 -51.37 -30.72
C GLU A 451 -2.26 -51.88 -30.24
N MET A 452 -1.72 -51.15 -29.25
CA MET A 452 -0.54 -51.53 -28.51
C MET A 452 -0.89 -52.66 -27.54
N ALA A 453 -0.19 -53.79 -27.67
CA ALA A 453 -0.19 -54.84 -26.67
C ALA A 453 0.30 -54.30 -25.32
N LYS A 454 -0.55 -54.40 -24.29
CA LYS A 454 -0.13 -54.34 -22.88
C LYS A 454 0.72 -55.57 -22.59
N TYR A 455 1.99 -55.35 -22.30
CA TYR A 455 2.75 -56.25 -21.42
C TYR A 455 2.69 -55.66 -20.01
N PHE A 456 2.60 -56.57 -19.03
CA PHE A 456 2.42 -56.34 -17.59
C PHE A 456 3.38 -55.32 -16.99
#